data_AF-A0AAU2NHJ1-F1
#
_entry.id   AF-A0AAU2NHJ1-F1
#
_cell.length_a   1.000
_cell.length_b   1.000
_cell.length_c   1.000
_cell.angle_alpha   90.00
_cell.angle_beta   90.00
_cell.angle_gamma   90.00
#
_symmetry.space_group_name_H-M   'P 1'
#
loop_
_entity.id
_entity.type
_entity.pdbx_description
1 polymer ?
#
loop_
_entity_poly.entity_id
_entity_poly.type
_entity_poly.pdbx_seq_one_letter_code
_entity_poly.pdbx_strand_id
1 'polypeptide(L)'
;MFDITKVQAAPSSDLLTPDNAVMLFVDHQPQMFFGTGSGDRAAIINSTVGLAKAARAFDVPAVLTTVAAESFSGPLLPQLAEVFPEHEIIDRTSMNAWEDEALVAAVKATGRKKIILAGLWTEVCLVLPALSALEQGYEVYVVSDASGGVSPAAHEHALQRMIAAGAVPVTWVQVLLELQRDWARQETYGAVMEIVKAHAGAYGLGVVYAQSVIGAHAAG
;
A
#
# COMPACT_ATOMS: atom_id res chain seq x y z
N MET A 1 16.40 -31.56 3.17
CA MET A 1 17.34 -31.35 4.28
C MET A 1 18.00 -30.00 4.07
N PHE A 2 18.03 -29.13 5.08
CA PHE A 2 18.68 -27.82 5.00
C PHE A 2 20.21 -28.00 4.97
N ASP A 3 20.90 -27.27 4.08
CA ASP A 3 22.36 -27.32 3.91
C ASP A 3 22.95 -25.95 4.26
N ILE A 4 23.60 -25.86 5.42
CA ILE A 4 24.19 -24.62 5.95
C ILE A 4 25.28 -24.06 5.03
N THR A 5 25.93 -24.90 4.22
CA THR A 5 27.03 -24.47 3.34
C THR A 5 26.55 -23.69 2.11
N LYS A 6 25.25 -23.76 1.80
CA LYS A 6 24.62 -23.01 0.70
C LYS A 6 24.05 -21.66 1.14
N VAL A 7 24.13 -21.32 2.43
CA VAL A 7 23.68 -20.02 2.92
C VAL A 7 24.62 -18.93 2.41
N GLN A 8 24.05 -17.90 1.79
CA GLN A 8 24.78 -16.77 1.22
C GLN A 8 24.10 -15.45 1.58
N ALA A 9 24.85 -14.35 1.53
CA ALA A 9 24.31 -13.01 1.70
C ALA A 9 23.50 -12.62 0.45
N ALA A 10 22.21 -12.93 0.44
CA ALA A 10 21.29 -12.59 -0.62
C ALA A 10 19.88 -12.31 -0.05
N PRO A 11 19.13 -11.36 -0.64
CA PRO A 11 17.75 -11.11 -0.26
C PRO A 11 16.84 -12.29 -0.64
N SER A 12 15.72 -12.46 0.08
CA SER A 12 14.65 -13.35 -0.38
C SER A 12 14.04 -12.81 -1.69
N SER A 13 13.64 -13.72 -2.58
CA SER A 13 12.81 -13.40 -3.76
C SER A 13 11.44 -12.85 -3.38
N ASP A 14 11.02 -13.06 -2.14
CA ASP A 14 9.74 -12.60 -1.63
C ASP A 14 9.76 -11.10 -1.31
N LEU A 15 10.93 -10.47 -1.23
CA LEU A 15 11.00 -9.06 -0.89
C LEU A 15 10.52 -8.17 -2.05
N LEU A 16 9.79 -7.10 -1.70
CA LEU A 16 9.30 -6.08 -2.63
C LEU A 16 10.45 -5.27 -3.23
N THR A 17 10.34 -4.93 -4.50
CA THR A 17 11.23 -4.02 -5.23
C THR A 17 10.41 -3.10 -6.14
N PRO A 18 10.99 -1.96 -6.57
CA PRO A 18 10.39 -1.14 -7.63
C PRO A 18 10.00 -1.92 -8.90
N ASP A 19 10.78 -2.96 -9.21
CA ASP A 19 10.67 -3.71 -10.46
C ASP A 19 9.74 -4.92 -10.40
N ASN A 20 9.24 -5.32 -9.24
CA ASN A 20 8.42 -6.53 -9.11
C ASN A 20 6.99 -6.28 -8.63
N ALA A 21 6.69 -5.04 -8.20
CA ALA A 21 5.45 -4.70 -7.55
C ALA A 21 4.67 -3.57 -8.26
N VAL A 22 3.36 -3.59 -8.10
CA VAL A 22 2.41 -2.50 -8.41
C VAL A 22 1.65 -2.14 -7.14
N MET A 23 1.38 -0.85 -6.92
CA MET A 23 0.47 -0.41 -5.87
C MET A 23 -0.96 -0.32 -6.41
N LEU A 24 -1.91 -0.94 -5.71
CA LEU A 24 -3.33 -0.89 -6.04
C LEU A 24 -4.09 -0.25 -4.87
N PHE A 25 -4.63 0.95 -5.12
CA PHE A 25 -5.44 1.70 -4.16
C PHE A 25 -6.92 1.56 -4.51
N VAL A 26 -7.67 0.91 -3.62
CA VAL A 26 -9.07 0.56 -3.84
C VAL A 26 -9.98 1.39 -2.94
N ASP A 27 -10.75 2.28 -3.55
CA ASP A 27 -11.93 2.94 -2.97
C ASP A 27 -11.64 3.78 -1.71
N HIS A 28 -10.48 4.42 -1.62
CA HIS A 28 -10.23 5.47 -0.63
C HIS A 28 -11.06 6.72 -0.95
N GLN A 29 -12.37 6.64 -0.72
CA GLN A 29 -13.36 7.66 -1.04
C GLN A 29 -13.99 8.21 0.26
N PRO A 30 -14.40 9.49 0.31
CA PRO A 30 -14.93 10.12 1.51
C PRO A 30 -16.07 9.35 2.18
N GLN A 31 -17.04 8.84 1.40
CA GLN A 31 -18.18 8.12 1.96
C GLN A 31 -17.76 6.79 2.60
N MET A 32 -16.75 6.12 2.04
CA MET A 32 -16.23 4.87 2.60
C MET A 32 -15.61 5.13 3.98
N PHE A 33 -14.89 6.25 4.15
CA PHE A 33 -14.32 6.59 5.45
C PHE A 33 -15.37 6.81 6.55
N PHE A 34 -16.57 7.32 6.24
CA PHE A 34 -17.62 7.48 7.27
C PHE A 34 -18.05 6.14 7.89
N GLY A 35 -18.11 5.07 7.09
CA GLY A 35 -18.41 3.74 7.59
C GLY A 35 -17.21 3.01 8.19
N THR A 36 -15.97 3.48 7.97
CA THR A 36 -14.78 2.89 8.57
C THR A 36 -14.78 3.07 10.09
N GLY A 37 -14.68 1.97 10.82
CA GLY A 37 -14.71 1.90 12.28
C GLY A 37 -13.64 1.00 12.89
N SER A 38 -12.73 0.43 12.07
CA SER A 38 -11.65 -0.45 12.55
C SER A 38 -10.43 0.29 13.12
N GLY A 39 -10.34 1.61 12.93
CA GLY A 39 -9.20 2.42 13.37
C GLY A 39 -9.46 3.91 13.23
N ASP A 40 -8.49 4.73 13.65
CA ASP A 40 -8.55 6.18 13.46
C ASP A 40 -8.46 6.53 11.96
N ARG A 41 -9.47 7.24 11.46
CA ARG A 41 -9.59 7.55 10.03
C ARG A 41 -8.46 8.46 9.55
N ALA A 42 -8.03 9.41 10.38
CA ALA A 42 -6.93 10.30 10.02
C ALA A 42 -5.61 9.54 9.92
N ALA A 43 -5.38 8.57 10.82
CA ALA A 43 -4.24 7.67 10.75
C ALA A 43 -4.26 6.81 9.48
N ILE A 44 -5.40 6.22 9.12
CA ILE A 44 -5.53 5.43 7.88
C ILE A 44 -5.25 6.31 6.66
N ILE A 45 -5.84 7.50 6.58
CA ILE A 45 -5.57 8.48 5.50
C ILE A 45 -4.08 8.81 5.44
N ASN A 46 -3.45 9.09 6.58
CA ASN A 46 -2.02 9.41 6.65
C ASN A 46 -1.15 8.25 6.14
N SER A 47 -1.46 7.02 6.53
CA SER A 47 -0.77 5.81 6.03
C SER A 47 -0.97 5.62 4.53
N THR A 48 -2.19 5.81 4.01
CA THR A 48 -2.49 5.73 2.58
C THR A 48 -1.67 6.75 1.79
N VAL A 49 -1.57 8.00 2.26
CA VAL A 49 -0.78 9.04 1.60
C VAL A 49 0.72 8.75 1.71
N GLY A 50 1.20 8.26 2.86
CA GLY A 50 2.59 7.83 3.03
C GLY A 50 2.97 6.69 2.06
N LEU A 51 2.09 5.71 1.91
CA LEU A 51 2.24 4.61 0.95
C LEU A 51 2.26 5.13 -0.50
N ALA A 52 1.33 6.01 -0.86
CA ALA A 52 1.25 6.62 -2.19
C ALA A 52 2.52 7.40 -2.55
N LYS A 53 3.06 8.18 -1.60
CA LYS A 53 4.33 8.89 -1.78
C LYS A 53 5.51 7.93 -1.88
N ALA A 54 5.47 6.79 -1.19
CA ALA A 54 6.46 5.73 -1.40
C ALA A 54 6.41 5.20 -2.83
N ALA A 55 5.21 4.97 -3.40
CA ALA A 55 5.05 4.56 -4.79
C ALA A 55 5.75 5.54 -5.74
N ARG A 56 5.49 6.84 -5.57
CA ARG A 56 6.09 7.91 -6.38
C ARG A 56 7.59 8.02 -6.20
N ALA A 57 8.10 7.93 -4.98
CA ALA A 57 9.52 8.09 -4.69
C ALA A 57 10.39 6.96 -5.26
N PHE A 58 9.79 5.79 -5.50
CA PHE A 58 10.45 4.59 -6.00
C PHE A 58 10.01 4.20 -7.42
N ASP A 59 9.24 5.04 -8.11
CA ASP A 59 8.69 4.76 -9.45
C ASP A 59 7.94 3.41 -9.53
N VAL A 60 7.27 3.02 -8.44
CA VAL A 60 6.38 1.86 -8.42
C VAL A 60 5.07 2.25 -9.14
N PRO A 61 4.63 1.52 -10.18
CA PRO A 61 3.37 1.80 -10.84
C PRO A 61 2.20 1.80 -9.85
N ALA A 62 1.27 2.74 -10.00
CA ALA A 62 0.08 2.83 -9.16
C ALA A 62 -1.19 2.72 -10.02
N VAL A 63 -2.15 1.91 -9.55
CA VAL A 63 -3.51 1.81 -10.11
C VAL A 63 -4.48 2.32 -9.06
N LEU A 64 -5.32 3.27 -9.45
CA LEU A 64 -6.29 3.95 -8.59
C LEU A 64 -7.69 3.60 -9.05
N THR A 65 -8.56 3.26 -8.11
CA THR A 65 -9.95 2.94 -8.44
C THR A 65 -10.93 3.47 -7.40
N THR A 66 -12.14 3.74 -7.88
CA THR A 66 -13.30 4.16 -7.09
C THR A 66 -14.48 3.28 -7.42
N VAL A 67 -15.42 3.17 -6.49
CA VAL A 67 -16.70 2.51 -6.70
C VAL A 67 -17.83 3.51 -6.57
N ALA A 68 -18.73 3.58 -7.55
CA ALA A 68 -19.93 4.42 -7.52
C ALA A 68 -19.63 5.90 -7.18
N ALA A 69 -18.56 6.47 -7.76
CA ALA A 69 -18.07 7.80 -7.39
C ALA A 69 -19.12 8.90 -7.62
N GLU A 70 -19.87 8.81 -8.72
CA GLU A 70 -20.89 9.82 -9.07
C GLU A 70 -22.22 9.66 -8.32
N SER A 71 -22.48 8.52 -7.67
CA SER A 71 -23.81 8.20 -7.12
C SER A 71 -23.85 8.02 -5.61
N PHE A 72 -22.81 7.47 -4.98
CA PHE A 72 -22.82 7.20 -3.54
C PHE A 72 -21.50 7.55 -2.86
N SER A 73 -20.40 7.07 -3.40
CA SER A 73 -19.15 7.00 -2.64
C SER A 73 -18.34 8.30 -2.66
N GLY A 74 -18.56 9.15 -3.66
CA GLY A 74 -17.81 10.38 -3.90
C GLY A 74 -16.50 10.13 -4.68
N PRO A 75 -15.73 11.19 -4.98
CA PRO A 75 -14.46 11.05 -5.70
C PRO A 75 -13.40 10.34 -4.87
N LEU A 76 -12.26 10.01 -5.48
CA LEU A 76 -11.06 9.60 -4.74
C LEU A 76 -10.67 10.71 -3.75
N LEU A 77 -10.15 10.30 -2.59
CA LEU A 77 -9.70 11.22 -1.56
C LEU A 77 -8.71 12.25 -2.14
N PRO A 78 -8.92 13.57 -1.97
CA PRO A 78 -8.06 14.61 -2.55
C PRO A 78 -6.58 14.44 -2.20
N GLN A 79 -6.28 14.09 -0.95
CA GLN A 79 -4.91 13.88 -0.48
C GLN A 79 -4.18 12.75 -1.22
N LEU A 80 -4.93 11.73 -1.69
CA LEU A 80 -4.37 10.66 -2.51
C LEU A 80 -4.27 11.09 -3.98
N ALA A 81 -5.30 11.75 -4.51
CA ALA A 81 -5.31 12.27 -5.87
C ALA A 81 -4.18 13.29 -6.13
N GLU A 82 -3.84 14.12 -5.15
CA GLU A 82 -2.73 15.09 -5.22
C GLU A 82 -1.35 14.43 -5.41
N VAL A 83 -1.18 13.18 -4.97
CA VAL A 83 0.05 12.42 -5.20
C VAL A 83 0.15 11.95 -6.66
N PHE A 84 -0.99 11.85 -7.35
CA PHE A 84 -1.12 11.32 -8.71
C PHE A 84 -2.05 12.19 -9.60
N PRO A 85 -1.76 13.49 -9.78
CA PRO A 85 -2.71 14.44 -10.37
C PRO A 85 -3.10 14.14 -11.83
N GLU A 86 -2.28 13.36 -12.54
CA GLU A 86 -2.47 13.01 -13.95
C GLU A 86 -2.86 11.53 -14.15
N HIS A 87 -3.01 10.76 -13.06
CA HIS A 87 -3.39 9.35 -13.19
C HIS A 87 -4.89 9.22 -13.47
N GLU A 88 -5.21 8.29 -14.37
CA GLU A 88 -6.58 7.85 -14.57
C GLU A 88 -7.10 7.15 -13.30
N ILE A 89 -8.32 7.50 -12.90
CA ILE A 89 -9.03 6.85 -11.80
C ILE A 89 -10.10 5.98 -12.43
N ILE A 90 -10.00 4.67 -12.24
CA ILE A 90 -10.94 3.71 -12.80
C ILE A 90 -12.16 3.68 -11.90
N ASP A 91 -13.26 4.33 -12.30
CA ASP A 91 -14.54 4.25 -11.59
C ASP A 91 -15.37 3.06 -12.08
N ARG A 92 -15.96 2.32 -11.14
CA ARG A 92 -16.72 1.11 -11.42
C ARG A 92 -17.96 0.99 -10.53
N THR A 93 -18.80 0.00 -10.80
CA THR A 93 -19.97 -0.32 -9.94
C THR A 93 -19.81 -1.60 -9.14
N SER A 94 -18.86 -2.48 -9.50
CA SER A 94 -18.61 -3.75 -8.83
C SER A 94 -17.86 -3.56 -7.52
N MET A 95 -18.30 -4.26 -6.47
CA MET A 95 -17.59 -4.29 -5.18
C MET A 95 -16.24 -5.02 -5.30
N ASN A 96 -16.19 -6.11 -6.07
CA ASN A 96 -14.93 -6.74 -6.42
C ASN A 96 -14.27 -5.96 -7.56
N ALA A 97 -13.21 -5.22 -7.26
CA ALA A 97 -12.45 -4.50 -8.28
C ALA A 97 -11.90 -5.42 -9.38
N TRP A 98 -11.61 -6.68 -9.04
CA TRP A 98 -11.05 -7.64 -9.99
C TRP A 98 -12.07 -8.20 -10.99
N GLU A 99 -13.36 -7.88 -10.82
CA GLU A 99 -14.40 -8.16 -11.83
C GLU A 99 -14.52 -7.04 -12.88
N ASP A 100 -13.76 -5.94 -12.73
CA ASP A 100 -13.69 -4.87 -13.72
C ASP A 100 -12.55 -5.10 -14.71
N GLU A 101 -12.88 -5.18 -16.01
CA GLU A 101 -11.90 -5.47 -17.06
C GLU A 101 -10.85 -4.37 -17.22
N ALA A 102 -11.22 -3.10 -17.03
CA ALA A 102 -10.29 -1.98 -17.15
C ALA A 102 -9.27 -2.01 -16.01
N LEU A 103 -9.70 -2.34 -14.79
CA LEU A 103 -8.79 -2.52 -13.66
C LEU A 103 -7.80 -3.66 -13.88
N VAL A 104 -8.29 -4.84 -14.29
CA VAL A 104 -7.43 -5.99 -14.57
C VAL A 104 -6.47 -5.69 -15.72
N ALA A 105 -6.92 -4.98 -16.76
CA ALA A 105 -6.05 -4.55 -17.86
C ALA A 105 -4.95 -3.59 -17.37
N ALA A 106 -5.28 -2.60 -16.54
CA ALA A 106 -4.33 -1.65 -15.98
C ALA A 106 -3.27 -2.35 -15.12
N VAL A 107 -3.68 -3.27 -14.23
CA VAL A 107 -2.75 -4.07 -13.42
C VAL A 107 -1.84 -4.93 -14.30
N LYS A 108 -2.39 -5.62 -15.30
CA LYS A 108 -1.59 -6.43 -16.26
C LYS A 108 -0.60 -5.60 -17.05
N ALA A 109 -0.98 -4.39 -17.45
CA ALA A 109 -0.13 -3.49 -18.24
C ALA A 109 1.15 -3.08 -17.49
N THR A 110 1.16 -3.14 -16.15
CA THR A 110 2.36 -2.90 -15.35
C THR A 110 3.42 -3.98 -15.50
N GLY A 111 3.03 -5.19 -15.91
CA GLY A 111 3.92 -6.35 -15.99
C GLY A 111 4.41 -6.87 -14.62
N ARG A 112 3.81 -6.41 -13.52
CA ARG A 112 4.23 -6.74 -12.15
C ARG A 112 3.45 -7.92 -11.59
N LYS A 113 4.15 -8.81 -10.89
CA LYS A 113 3.55 -10.02 -10.28
C LYS A 113 3.07 -9.78 -8.84
N LYS A 114 3.70 -8.86 -8.12
CA LYS A 114 3.34 -8.55 -6.73
C LYS A 114 2.38 -7.36 -6.69
N ILE A 115 1.29 -7.47 -5.95
CA ILE A 115 0.32 -6.39 -5.76
C ILE A 115 0.40 -5.93 -4.31
N ILE A 116 0.80 -4.68 -4.11
CA ILE A 116 0.73 -4.00 -2.81
C ILE A 116 -0.66 -3.36 -2.75
N LEU A 117 -1.55 -3.96 -1.98
CA LEU A 117 -2.99 -3.69 -2.00
C LEU A 117 -3.41 -2.93 -0.73
N ALA A 118 -4.04 -1.77 -0.91
CA ALA A 118 -4.61 -0.97 0.16
C ALA A 118 -6.01 -0.48 -0.23
N GLY A 119 -6.94 -0.40 0.72
CA GLY A 119 -8.30 0.02 0.36
C GLY A 119 -9.37 -0.08 1.43
N LEU A 120 -10.58 0.33 1.05
CA LEU A 120 -11.76 0.38 1.89
C LEU A 120 -12.97 -0.26 1.19
N TRP A 121 -13.78 -1.10 1.83
CA TRP A 121 -13.57 -1.70 3.15
C TRP A 121 -12.82 -3.03 3.07
N THR A 122 -12.08 -3.33 4.13
CA THR A 122 -11.21 -4.53 4.20
C THR A 122 -11.98 -5.83 3.91
N GLU A 123 -13.19 -5.94 4.45
CA GLU A 123 -14.10 -7.09 4.34
C GLU A 123 -14.92 -7.13 3.05
N VAL A 124 -14.81 -6.11 2.20
CA VAL A 124 -15.49 -6.05 0.89
C VAL A 124 -14.48 -5.76 -0.22
N CYS A 125 -14.20 -4.49 -0.51
CA CYS A 125 -13.44 -4.09 -1.69
C CYS A 125 -11.95 -4.44 -1.60
N LEU A 126 -11.42 -4.81 -0.43
CA LEU A 126 -10.05 -5.31 -0.30
C LEU A 126 -9.96 -6.82 -0.45
N VAL A 127 -10.75 -7.57 0.31
CA VAL A 127 -10.69 -9.05 0.33
C VAL A 127 -11.11 -9.65 -1.00
N LEU A 128 -12.11 -9.09 -1.68
CA LEU A 128 -12.60 -9.66 -2.93
C LEU A 128 -11.53 -9.67 -4.05
N PRO A 129 -10.90 -8.52 -4.40
CA PRO A 129 -9.86 -8.53 -5.42
C PRO A 129 -8.59 -9.25 -4.97
N ALA A 130 -8.26 -9.25 -3.67
CA ALA A 130 -7.13 -10.02 -3.16
C ALA A 130 -7.29 -11.52 -3.47
N LEU A 131 -8.45 -12.11 -3.15
CA LEU A 131 -8.73 -13.51 -3.42
C LEU A 131 -8.73 -13.82 -4.92
N SER A 132 -9.33 -12.96 -5.73
CA SER A 132 -9.35 -13.14 -7.19
C SER A 132 -7.95 -13.05 -7.82
N ALA A 133 -7.11 -12.13 -7.36
CA ALA A 133 -5.74 -11.99 -7.84
C ALA A 133 -4.85 -13.17 -7.42
N LEU A 134 -4.98 -13.64 -6.17
CA LEU A 134 -4.27 -14.82 -5.66
C LEU A 134 -4.59 -16.08 -6.47
N GLU A 135 -5.88 -16.33 -6.74
CA GLU A 135 -6.35 -17.45 -7.58
C GLU A 135 -5.71 -17.41 -8.97
N GLN A 136 -5.41 -16.21 -9.49
CA GLN A 136 -4.80 -15.99 -10.80
C GLN A 136 -3.27 -15.90 -10.76
N GLY A 137 -2.64 -16.25 -9.64
CA GLY A 137 -1.18 -16.38 -9.52
C GLY A 137 -0.42 -15.09 -9.22
N TYR A 138 -1.11 -14.00 -8.88
CA TYR A 138 -0.46 -12.82 -8.31
C TYR A 138 -0.06 -13.08 -6.85
N GLU A 139 0.98 -12.38 -6.40
CA GLU A 139 1.38 -12.37 -4.99
C GLU A 139 0.82 -11.10 -4.34
N VAL A 140 -0.05 -11.23 -3.35
CA VAL A 140 -0.77 -10.09 -2.77
C VAL A 140 -0.21 -9.73 -1.40
N TYR A 141 0.18 -8.47 -1.25
CA TYR A 141 0.68 -7.85 -0.02
C TYR A 141 -0.36 -6.85 0.47
N VAL A 142 -1.05 -7.16 1.56
CA VAL A 142 -2.16 -6.35 2.06
C VAL A 142 -1.63 -5.33 3.07
N VAL A 143 -1.74 -4.04 2.76
CA VAL A 143 -1.29 -2.95 3.63
C VAL A 143 -2.39 -2.64 4.65
N SER A 144 -2.31 -3.28 5.81
CA SER A 144 -3.41 -3.29 6.80
C SER A 144 -3.67 -1.92 7.41
N ASP A 145 -2.63 -1.14 7.68
CA ASP A 145 -2.71 0.19 8.30
C ASP A 145 -3.00 1.34 7.32
N ALA A 146 -3.00 1.06 6.01
CA ALA A 146 -3.54 1.91 4.96
C ALA A 146 -4.93 1.44 4.47
N SER A 147 -5.53 0.50 5.21
CA SER A 147 -6.85 -0.08 4.95
C SER A 147 -7.73 0.01 6.19
N GLY A 148 -9.03 -0.21 6.02
CA GLY A 148 -9.98 -0.14 7.13
C GLY A 148 -11.29 -0.84 6.85
N GLY A 149 -11.89 -1.43 7.88
CA GLY A 149 -13.19 -2.08 7.84
C GLY A 149 -14.24 -1.34 8.66
N VAL A 150 -15.49 -1.77 8.61
CA VAL A 150 -16.59 -1.11 9.35
C VAL A 150 -16.49 -1.28 10.85
N SER A 151 -15.75 -2.29 11.30
CA SER A 151 -15.45 -2.54 12.70
C SER A 151 -14.09 -3.24 12.83
N PRO A 152 -13.46 -3.22 14.01
CA PRO A 152 -12.21 -3.97 14.23
C PRO A 152 -12.37 -5.46 13.94
N ALA A 153 -13.51 -6.06 14.32
CA ALA A 153 -13.79 -7.47 14.07
C ALA A 153 -13.92 -7.79 12.57
N ALA A 154 -14.63 -6.96 11.81
CA ALA A 154 -14.79 -7.15 10.36
C ALA A 154 -13.44 -7.04 9.63
N HIS A 155 -12.65 -6.02 9.98
CA HIS A 155 -11.30 -5.84 9.45
C HIS A 155 -10.40 -7.05 9.75
N GLU A 156 -10.36 -7.50 11.01
CA GLU A 156 -9.52 -8.62 11.43
C GLU A 156 -9.93 -9.93 10.74
N HIS A 157 -11.22 -10.26 10.70
CA HIS A 157 -11.67 -11.48 10.03
C HIS A 157 -11.40 -11.47 8.53
N ALA A 158 -11.47 -10.31 7.88
CA ALA A 158 -11.10 -10.18 6.48
C ALA A 158 -9.59 -10.37 6.25
N LEU A 159 -8.74 -9.80 7.10
CA LEU A 159 -7.29 -10.05 7.07
C LEU A 159 -6.99 -11.54 7.25
N GLN A 160 -7.59 -12.19 8.26
CA GLN A 160 -7.41 -13.63 8.49
C GLN A 160 -7.84 -14.47 7.29
N ARG A 161 -8.94 -14.10 6.63
CA ARG A 161 -9.40 -14.77 5.41
C ARG A 161 -8.39 -14.62 4.26
N MET A 162 -7.83 -13.44 4.05
CA MET A 162 -6.80 -13.22 3.02
C MET A 162 -5.50 -13.97 3.34
N ILE A 163 -5.07 -13.97 4.61
CA ILE A 163 -3.89 -14.71 5.07
C ILE A 163 -4.06 -16.21 4.80
N ALA A 164 -5.22 -16.78 5.16
CA ALA A 164 -5.53 -18.19 4.90
C ALA A 164 -5.52 -18.55 3.41
N ALA A 165 -5.78 -17.59 2.53
CA ALA A 165 -5.71 -17.75 1.08
C ALA A 165 -4.30 -17.50 0.50
N GLY A 166 -3.33 -17.07 1.31
CA GLY A 166 -1.93 -16.85 0.90
C GLY A 166 -1.52 -15.39 0.73
N ALA A 167 -2.35 -14.41 1.09
CA ALA A 167 -1.93 -13.02 1.14
C ALA A 167 -0.92 -12.76 2.27
N VAL A 168 0.00 -11.82 2.07
CA VAL A 168 0.99 -11.41 3.05
C VAL A 168 0.56 -10.07 3.68
N PRO A 169 0.23 -10.01 4.99
CA PRO A 169 -0.08 -8.75 5.64
C PRO A 169 1.19 -7.94 5.87
N VAL A 170 1.16 -6.65 5.55
CA VAL A 170 2.25 -5.69 5.73
C VAL A 170 1.71 -4.35 6.24
N THR A 171 2.60 -3.44 6.62
CA THR A 171 2.28 -2.05 6.98
C THR A 171 2.96 -1.08 6.04
N TRP A 172 2.47 0.15 5.92
CA TRP A 172 3.00 1.10 4.92
C TRP A 172 4.47 1.47 5.19
N VAL A 173 4.88 1.59 6.46
CA VAL A 173 6.29 1.85 6.83
C VAL A 173 7.16 0.67 6.46
N GLN A 174 6.68 -0.56 6.66
CA GLN A 174 7.39 -1.76 6.21
C GLN A 174 7.58 -1.73 4.69
N VAL A 175 6.55 -1.42 3.91
CA VAL A 175 6.65 -1.31 2.44
C VAL A 175 7.68 -0.24 2.05
N LEU A 176 7.62 0.96 2.64
CA LEU A 176 8.56 2.05 2.35
C LEU A 176 10.02 1.61 2.61
N LEU A 177 10.28 1.03 3.78
CA LEU A 177 11.63 0.63 4.18
C LEU A 177 12.12 -0.61 3.44
N GLU A 178 11.21 -1.50 3.01
CA GLU A 178 11.53 -2.65 2.17
C GLU A 178 11.85 -2.27 0.72
N LEU A 179 11.31 -1.14 0.23
CA LEU A 179 11.74 -0.53 -1.04
C LEU A 179 13.11 0.16 -0.91
N GLN A 180 13.33 0.93 0.18
CA GLN A 180 14.62 1.56 0.46
C GLN A 180 15.74 0.53 0.61
N ARG A 181 15.52 -0.49 1.46
CA ARG A 181 16.43 -1.58 1.87
C ARG A 181 17.76 -1.20 2.51
N ASP A 182 18.43 -0.20 1.97
CA ASP A 182 19.81 0.13 2.27
C ASP A 182 19.97 1.64 2.29
N TRP A 183 20.46 2.17 3.41
CA TRP A 183 20.70 3.59 3.59
C TRP A 183 21.85 4.12 2.73
N ALA A 184 22.71 3.24 2.21
CA ALA A 184 23.71 3.60 1.20
C ALA A 184 23.07 4.01 -0.15
N ARG A 185 21.78 3.72 -0.39
CA ARG A 185 21.05 4.19 -1.60
C ARG A 185 20.65 5.65 -1.46
N GLN A 186 21.60 6.52 -1.77
CA GLN A 186 21.47 7.97 -1.60
C GLN A 186 20.46 8.61 -2.56
N GLU A 187 20.20 7.99 -3.72
CA GLU A 187 19.23 8.49 -4.71
C GLU A 187 17.81 8.63 -4.13
N THR A 188 17.40 7.67 -3.30
CA THR A 188 16.06 7.64 -2.68
C THR A 188 16.06 8.11 -1.23
N TYR A 189 17.24 8.24 -0.59
CA TYR A 189 17.39 8.58 0.83
C TYR A 189 16.63 9.85 1.22
N GLY A 190 16.85 10.95 0.49
CA GLY A 190 16.22 12.23 0.80
C GLY A 190 14.69 12.15 0.76
N ALA A 191 14.15 11.53 -0.30
CA ALA A 191 12.70 11.34 -0.45
C ALA A 191 12.11 10.48 0.68
N VAL A 192 12.78 9.38 1.04
CA VAL A 192 12.36 8.53 2.18
C VAL A 192 12.35 9.32 3.48
N MET A 193 13.38 10.13 3.75
CA MET A 193 13.45 10.93 4.97
C MET A 193 12.34 11.97 5.04
N GLU A 194 12.00 12.63 3.93
CA GLU A 194 10.86 13.56 3.90
C GLU A 194 9.53 12.85 4.15
N ILE A 195 9.32 11.67 3.56
CA ILE A 195 8.11 10.87 3.78
C ILE A 195 8.01 10.45 5.25
N VAL A 196 9.10 9.91 5.82
CA VAL A 196 9.15 9.46 7.22
C VAL A 196 8.87 10.61 8.18
N LYS A 197 9.50 11.78 8.00
CA LYS A 197 9.26 12.97 8.83
C LYS A 197 7.80 13.43 8.77
N ALA A 198 7.18 13.36 7.59
CA ALA A 198 5.81 13.82 7.39
C ALA A 198 4.75 12.81 7.89
N HIS A 199 4.98 11.51 7.73
CA HIS A 199 3.93 10.50 7.85
C HIS A 199 4.19 9.41 8.90
N ALA A 200 5.43 9.17 9.34
CA ALA A 200 5.77 8.05 10.23
C ALA A 200 5.66 8.37 11.74
N GLY A 201 4.90 9.41 12.10
CA GLY A 201 4.60 9.76 13.50
C GLY A 201 5.87 9.86 14.36
N ALA A 202 5.92 9.06 15.43
CA ALA A 202 7.06 9.05 16.35
C ALA A 202 8.41 8.69 15.69
N TYR A 203 8.41 7.84 14.67
CA TYR A 203 9.64 7.54 13.91
C TYR A 203 10.13 8.79 13.16
N GLY A 204 9.21 9.52 12.52
CA GLY A 204 9.49 10.80 11.89
C GLY A 204 10.08 11.83 12.86
N LEU A 205 9.50 11.97 14.05
CA LEU A 205 10.04 12.84 15.10
C LEU A 205 11.44 12.42 15.55
N GLY A 206 11.71 11.12 15.62
CA GLY A 206 13.04 10.58 15.90
C GLY A 206 14.07 10.99 14.84
N VAL A 207 13.71 10.95 13.55
CA VAL A 207 14.57 11.43 12.46
C VAL A 207 14.85 12.92 12.59
N VAL A 208 13.83 13.75 12.86
CA VAL A 208 14.01 15.21 13.07
C VAL A 208 14.97 15.47 14.23
N TYR A 209 14.76 14.77 15.36
CA TYR A 209 15.64 14.88 16.52
C TYR A 209 17.08 14.48 16.17
N ALA A 210 17.28 13.32 15.54
CA ALA A 210 18.60 12.81 15.17
C ALA A 210 19.34 13.81 14.25
N GLN A 211 18.66 14.35 13.24
CA GLN A 211 19.23 15.35 12.34
C GLN A 211 19.64 16.65 13.06
N SER A 212 18.91 17.04 14.11
CA SER A 212 19.22 18.24 14.89
C SER A 212 20.42 18.08 15.83
N VAL A 213 20.73 16.86 16.28
CA VAL A 213 21.77 16.59 17.29
C VAL A 213 23.04 15.99 16.69
N ILE A 214 22.89 15.08 15.72
CA ILE A 214 23.99 14.27 15.16
C ILE A 214 24.41 14.81 13.78
N GLY A 215 23.56 15.59 13.11
CA GLY A 215 23.81 16.20 11.81
C GLY A 215 22.95 15.61 10.68
N ALA A 216 23.01 16.19 9.48
CA ALA A 216 22.08 15.90 8.38
C ALA A 216 21.98 14.42 7.95
N HIS A 217 23.03 13.61 8.18
CA HIS A 217 23.13 12.18 7.82
C HIS A 217 22.79 11.23 9.00
N ALA A 218 22.20 11.73 10.08
CA ALA A 218 22.00 10.96 11.31
C ALA A 218 20.97 9.82 11.23
N ALA A 219 20.33 9.60 10.08
CA ALA A 219 19.32 8.56 9.89
C ALA A 219 19.85 7.31 9.14
N GLY A 220 21.17 7.22 8.96
CA GLY A 220 21.84 6.18 8.18
C GLY A 220 22.58 6.77 7.00
#